data_AF-A0A133Y751-F1
#
_entry.id   AF-A0A133Y751-F1
#
_cell.length_a   1.000
_cell.length_b   1.000
_cell.length_c   1.000
_cell.angle_alpha   90.00
_cell.angle_beta   90.00
_cell.angle_gamma   90.00
#
_symmetry.space_group_name_H-M   'P 1'
#
loop_
_entity.id
_entity.type
_entity.pdbx_description
1 polymer ?
#
loop_
_entity_poly.entity_id
_entity_poly.type
_entity_poly.pdbx_seq_one_letter_code
_entity_poly.pdbx_strand_id
1 'polypeptide(L)' 'MLGIILENRTFNTSTPLANEAKNYILQNFHVDYQSADIIIGYRANNSYFSFATDFISGTISYRQLCNAMKVGKLPSQ' A
#
# COMPACT_ATOMS: atom_id res chain seq x y z
N MET A 1 -6.70 3.44 2.69
CA MET A 1 -6.89 1.97 2.60
C MET A 1 -5.57 1.19 2.55
N LEU A 2 -4.57 1.61 1.75
CA LEU A 2 -3.30 0.89 1.63
C LEU A 2 -2.57 0.69 2.98
N GLY A 3 -2.54 1.71 3.85
CA GLY A 3 -1.96 1.61 5.20
C GLY A 3 -2.62 0.54 6.08
N ILE A 4 -3.96 0.47 6.07
CA ILE A 4 -4.73 -0.55 6.80
C ILE A 4 -4.36 -1.96 6.32
N ILE A 5 -4.20 -2.15 4.99
CA ILE A 5 -3.80 -3.45 4.41
C ILE A 5 -2.39 -3.84 4.86
N LEU A 6 -1.47 -2.87 4.87
CA LEU A 6 -0.07 -3.03 5.29
C LEU A 6 0.10 -3.34 6.77
N GLU A 7 -0.73 -2.75 7.63
CA GLU A 7 -0.72 -3.02 9.07
C GLU A 7 -1.32 -4.38 9.42
N ASN A 8 -2.35 -4.81 8.69
CA ASN A 8 -3.12 -6.01 9.03
C ASN A 8 -2.69 -7.27 8.27
N ARG A 9 -1.59 -7.23 7.48
CA ARG A 9 -1.07 -8.40 6.76
C ARG A 9 0.45 -8.52 6.80
N THR A 10 0.92 -9.76 6.64
CA THR A 10 2.34 -10.11 6.54
C THR A 10 2.88 -9.79 5.16
N PHE A 11 3.76 -8.79 5.07
CA PHE A 11 4.57 -8.50 3.90
C PHE A 11 6.01 -8.93 4.16
N ASN A 12 6.67 -9.47 3.14
CA ASN A 12 8.09 -9.80 3.24
C ASN A 12 8.91 -8.51 3.19
N THR A 13 9.29 -7.97 4.36
CA THR A 13 10.12 -6.77 4.48
C THR A 13 11.56 -7.10 4.87
N SER A 14 12.10 -8.19 4.32
CA SER A 14 13.46 -8.66 4.65
C SER A 14 14.58 -7.73 4.14
N THR A 15 14.28 -6.76 3.27
CA THR A 15 15.27 -5.80 2.75
C THR A 15 15.14 -4.44 3.44
N PRO A 16 16.25 -3.67 3.57
CA PRO A 16 16.20 -2.31 4.11
C PRO A 16 15.23 -1.40 3.35
N LEU A 17 15.22 -1.51 2.01
CA LEU A 17 14.31 -0.76 1.15
C LEU A 17 12.83 -1.09 1.42
N ALA A 18 12.51 -2.38 1.63
CA ALA A 18 11.15 -2.80 1.94
C ALA A 18 10.68 -2.29 3.31
N ASN A 19 11.58 -2.23 4.30
CA ASN A 19 11.29 -1.63 5.61
C ASN A 19 11.09 -0.12 5.50
N GLU A 20 11.92 0.59 4.74
CA GLU A 20 11.72 2.02 4.49
C GLU A 20 10.40 2.30 3.74
N ALA A 21 10.08 1.52 2.70
CA ALA A 21 8.85 1.66 1.95
C ALA A 21 7.61 1.41 2.84
N LYS A 22 7.68 0.39 3.72
CA LYS A 22 6.63 0.13 4.72
C LYS A 22 6.50 1.30 5.69
N ASN A 23 7.60 1.75 6.29
CA ASN A 23 7.59 2.87 7.24
C ASN A 23 7.07 4.16 6.59
N TYR A 24 7.45 4.43 5.33
CA TYR A 24 6.96 5.57 4.58
C TYR A 24 5.44 5.52 4.39
N ILE A 25 4.88 4.35 4.03
CA ILE A 25 3.43 4.23 3.88
C ILE A 25 2.72 4.39 5.23
N LEU A 26 3.26 3.77 6.29
CA LEU A 26 2.71 3.92 7.63
C LEU A 26 2.72 5.39 8.04
N GLN A 27 3.83 6.11 7.92
CA GLN A 27 3.91 7.51 8.35
C GLN A 27 3.03 8.47 7.52
N ASN A 28 2.92 8.26 6.21
CA ASN A 28 2.25 9.23 5.32
C ASN A 28 0.77 8.90 5.06
N PHE A 29 0.36 7.65 5.25
CA PHE A 29 -0.98 7.18 4.95
C PHE A 29 -1.63 6.42 6.11
N HIS A 30 -1.12 6.60 7.33
CA HIS A 30 -1.81 6.15 8.53
C HIS A 30 -3.20 6.75 8.58
N VAL A 31 -4.17 5.92 8.92
CA VAL A 31 -5.52 6.34 9.28
C VAL A 31 -5.73 5.75 10.66
N ASP A 32 -6.11 6.56 11.63
CA ASP A 32 -6.52 6.03 12.93
C ASP A 32 -7.88 5.36 12.78
N TYR A 33 -7.86 4.07 12.43
CA TYR A 33 -9.07 3.25 12.28
C TYR A 33 -9.33 2.38 13.51
N GLN A 34 -8.38 2.29 14.43
CA GLN A 34 -8.52 1.43 15.61
C GLN A 34 -9.51 2.01 16.63
N SER A 35 -9.73 3.33 16.60
CA SER A 35 -10.75 4.00 17.40
C SER A 35 -12.16 3.97 16.79
N ALA A 36 -12.35 3.34 15.63
CA ALA A 36 -13.62 3.35 14.91
C ALA A 36 -14.30 1.97 14.95
N ASP A 37 -15.59 1.94 15.32
CA ASP A 37 -16.37 0.70 15.34
C ASP A 37 -16.76 0.22 13.93
N ILE A 38 -16.90 1.15 12.97
CA ILE A 38 -17.33 0.87 11.60
C ILE A 38 -16.48 1.67 10.61
N ILE A 39 -15.92 0.98 9.61
CA ILE A 39 -15.17 1.58 8.50
C ILE A 39 -15.97 1.38 7.21
N ILE A 40 -16.36 2.47 6.55
CA ILE A 40 -17.04 2.43 5.24
C ILE A 40 -16.03 2.83 4.16
N GLY A 41 -15.80 1.95 3.19
CA GLY A 41 -14.89 2.23 2.09
C GLY A 41 -15.08 1.25 0.93
N TYR A 42 -14.56 1.64 -0.24
CA TYR A 42 -14.52 0.74 -1.39
C TYR A 42 -13.52 -0.38 -1.15
N ARG A 43 -13.93 -1.63 -1.41
CA ARG A 43 -13.05 -2.79 -1.30
C ARG A 43 -11.90 -2.63 -2.30
N ALA A 44 -10.68 -2.55 -1.80
CA ALA A 44 -9.48 -2.74 -2.59
C ALA A 44 -9.59 -4.08 -3.33
N ASN A 45 -9.69 -4.05 -4.66
CA ASN A 45 -9.64 -5.24 -5.49
C ASN A 45 -8.23 -5.86 -5.44
N ASN A 46 -8.04 -7.07 -5.98
CA ASN A 46 -6.75 -7.78 -5.93
C ASN A 46 -5.56 -6.96 -6.46
N SER A 47 -5.78 -5.98 -7.33
CA SER A 47 -4.73 -5.14 -7.91
C SER A 47 -4.03 -4.24 -6.88
N TYR A 48 -4.71 -3.85 -5.79
CA TYR A 48 -4.07 -3.05 -4.73
C TYR A 48 -3.00 -3.85 -3.96
N PHE A 49 -3.17 -5.18 -3.85
CA PHE A 49 -2.16 -6.03 -3.24
C PHE A 49 -0.91 -6.13 -4.10
N SER A 50 -1.07 -6.26 -5.42
CA SER A 50 0.09 -6.23 -6.33
C SER A 50 0.80 -4.89 -6.26
N PHE A 51 0.09 -3.76 -6.23
CA PHE A 51 0.73 -2.44 -6.15
C PHE A 51 1.51 -2.23 -4.84
N ALA A 52 0.94 -2.66 -3.71
CA ALA A 52 1.64 -2.62 -2.43
C ALA A 52 2.91 -3.48 -2.46
N THR A 53 2.80 -4.70 -3.00
CA THR A 53 3.91 -5.65 -3.07
C THR A 53 5.02 -5.12 -3.96
N ASP A 54 4.67 -4.65 -5.17
CA ASP A 54 5.59 -4.10 -6.15
C ASP A 54 6.30 -2.84 -5.63
N PHE A 55 5.61 -2.02 -4.83
CA PHE A 55 6.22 -0.85 -4.22
C PHE A 55 7.17 -1.24 -3.08
N ILE A 56 6.75 -2.16 -2.21
CA ILE A 56 7.60 -2.66 -1.09
C ILE A 56 8.85 -3.37 -1.62
N SER A 57 8.73 -4.11 -2.73
CA SER A 57 9.89 -4.77 -3.37
C SER A 57 10.77 -3.81 -4.18
N GLY A 58 10.36 -2.56 -4.36
CA GLY A 58 11.07 -1.57 -5.18
C GLY A 58 10.90 -1.77 -6.69
N THR A 59 9.96 -2.62 -7.13
CA THR A 59 9.63 -2.85 -8.54
C THR A 59 8.99 -1.62 -9.18
N ILE A 60 8.18 -0.87 -8.43
CA ILE A 60 7.57 0.39 -8.88
C ILE A 60 7.97 1.56 -8.00
N SER A 61 8.15 2.73 -8.62
CA SER A 61 8.41 3.99 -7.92
C SER A 61 7.15 4.53 -7.23
N TYR A 62 7.35 5.47 -6.28
CA TYR A 62 6.25 6.19 -5.63
C TYR A 62 5.31 6.86 -6.64
N ARG A 63 5.86 7.47 -7.70
CA ARG A 63 5.05 8.11 -8.75
C ARG A 63 4.17 7.09 -9.49
N GLN A 64 4.70 5.90 -9.77
CA GLN A 64 3.94 4.81 -10.39
C GLN A 64 2.86 4.28 -9.44
N LEU A 65 3.16 4.13 -8.15
CA LEU A 65 2.16 3.77 -7.13
C LEU A 65 1.02 4.80 -7.08
N CYS A 66 1.33 6.10 -7.00
CA CYS A 66 0.31 7.14 -6.99
C CYS A 66 -0.59 7.13 -8.23
N ASN A 67 -0.02 6.91 -9.41
CA ASN A 67 -0.79 6.78 -10.64
C ASN A 67 -1.66 5.51 -10.62
N ALA A 68 -1.12 4.37 -10.20
CA ALA A 68 -1.87 3.11 -10.11
C ALA A 68 -3.03 3.19 -9.11
N MET A 69 -2.84 3.89 -7.99
CA MET A 69 -3.87 4.13 -6.99
C MET A 69 -4.98 5.08 -7.49
N LYS A 70 -4.66 6.02 -8.40
CA LYS A 70 -5.65 6.92 -9.03
C LYS A 70 -6.44 6.24 -10.14
N VAL A 71 -5.77 5.43 -10.96
CA VAL A 71 -6.35 4.81 -12.18
C VAL A 71 -6.91 3.41 -11.90
N GLY A 72 -6.49 2.77 -10.80
CA GLY A 72 -6.85 1.39 -10.44
C GLY A 72 -6.10 0.31 -11.26
N LYS A 73 -5.08 0.70 -12.03
CA LYS A 73 -4.26 -0.19 -12.87
C LYS A 73 -2.82 0.31 -12.92
N LEU A 74 -1.85 -0.59 -12.96
CA LEU A 74 -0.48 -0.23 -13.33
C LEU A 74 -0.45 0.24 -14.79
N PRO A 75 0.36 1.25 -15.13
CA PRO A 75 0.64 1.51 -16.54
C PRO A 75 1.29 0.26 -17.12
N SER A 76 0.65 -0.32 -18.14
CA SER A 76 1.28 -1.34 -18.98
C SER A 76 2.55 -0.73 -19.57
N GLN A 77 3.67 -1.44 -19.41
CA GLN A 77 4.93 -1.06 -20.06
C GLN A 77 4.86 -1.35 -21.55
#